data_AF-A0A9E0YYW8-F1
#
_entry.id   AF-A0A9E0YYW8-F1
#
_cell.length_a   1.000
_cell.length_b   1.000
_cell.length_c   1.000
_cell.angle_alpha   90.00
_cell.angle_beta   90.00
_cell.angle_gamma   90.00
#
_symmetry.space_group_name_H-M   'P 1'
#
loop_
_entity.id
_entity.type
_entity.pdbx_description
1 polymer ?
#
loop_
_entity_poly.entity_id
_entity_poly.type
_entity_poly.pdbx_seq_one_letter_code
_entity_poly.pdbx_strand_id
1 'polypeptide(L)'
;MIVINRKEELQKVFLDLDESAKQIVLPMIDDVVFLEEQLAELKKYPFISINPANKAQQKATAAGKQYKEFLQQYNNCIKILLSLVNSDAGDEESPLRLYMKELIKGNA
;
A
#
# COMPACT_ATOMS: atom_id res chain seq x y z
N MET A 1 2.88 0.47 29.76
CA MET A 1 2.38 0.02 28.45
C MET A 1 3.33 0.62 27.43
N ILE A 2 4.19 -0.19 26.81
CA ILE A 2 5.16 0.31 25.83
C ILE A 2 4.34 0.71 24.59
N VAL A 3 4.12 2.00 24.40
CA VAL A 3 3.59 2.52 23.14
C VAL A 3 4.76 2.44 22.17
N ILE A 4 4.90 1.31 21.49
CA ILE A 4 5.80 1.24 20.35
C ILE A 4 5.19 2.14 19.28
N ASN A 5 5.94 3.17 18.86
CA ASN A 5 5.49 4.10 17.84
C ASN A 5 5.44 3.35 16.50
N ARG A 6 4.28 3.32 15.85
CA ARG A 6 4.06 2.63 14.57
C ARG A 6 5.11 2.99 13.51
N LYS A 7 5.58 4.24 13.51
CA LYS A 7 6.69 4.71 12.68
C LYS A 7 7.97 3.90 12.92
N GLU A 8 8.35 3.68 14.16
CA GLU A 8 9.56 2.94 14.54
C GLU A 8 9.47 1.47 14.12
N GLU A 9 8.28 0.85 14.20
CA GLU A 9 8.06 -0.51 13.71
C GLU A 9 8.32 -0.61 12.21
N LEU A 10 7.76 0.31 11.44
CA LEU A 10 7.96 0.35 10.00
C LEU A 10 9.42 0.63 9.65
N GLN A 11 10.07 1.59 10.32
CA GLN A 11 11.49 1.89 10.07
C GLN A 11 12.40 0.69 10.30
N LYS A 12 12.11 -0.16 11.30
CA LYS A 12 12.88 -1.38 11.57
C LYS A 12 12.89 -2.37 10.40
N VAL A 13 11.82 -2.40 9.60
CA VAL A 13 11.73 -3.28 8.42
C VAL A 13 12.72 -2.89 7.32
N PHE A 14 13.17 -1.63 7.31
CA PHE A 14 13.99 -1.06 6.23
C PHE A 14 15.40 -0.67 6.70
N LEU A 15 15.88 -1.21 7.82
CA LEU A 15 17.20 -0.89 8.38
C LEU A 15 18.36 -1.25 7.45
N ASP A 16 18.21 -2.35 6.71
CA ASP A 16 19.25 -2.93 5.84
C ASP A 16 19.29 -2.31 4.44
N LEU A 17 18.36 -1.39 4.12
CA LEU A 17 18.42 -0.63 2.87
C LEU A 17 19.64 0.29 2.83
N ASP A 18 20.14 0.55 1.62
CA ASP A 18 21.19 1.55 1.41
C ASP A 18 20.68 2.97 1.74
N GLU A 19 21.62 3.88 2.00
CA GLU A 19 21.27 5.25 2.43
C GLU A 19 20.45 6.02 1.39
N SER A 20 20.65 5.77 0.09
CA SER A 20 19.88 6.46 -0.95
C SER A 20 18.43 6.00 -0.96
N ALA A 21 18.19 4.70 -0.80
CA ALA A 21 16.85 4.14 -0.64
C ALA A 21 16.18 4.61 0.65
N LYS A 22 16.92 4.69 1.78
CA LYS A 22 16.40 5.21 3.05
C LYS A 22 15.89 6.65 2.93
N GLN A 23 16.58 7.53 2.20
CA GLN A 23 16.13 8.92 2.01
C GLN A 23 14.76 9.01 1.31
N ILE A 24 14.38 8.00 0.53
CA ILE A 24 13.08 7.92 -0.15
C ILE A 24 12.05 7.21 0.73
N VAL A 25 12.45 6.13 1.42
CA VAL A 25 11.56 5.30 2.23
C VAL A 25 11.10 6.00 3.52
N LEU A 26 12.00 6.71 4.21
CA LEU A 26 11.68 7.30 5.52
C LEU A 26 10.52 8.33 5.43
N PRO A 27 10.48 9.27 4.47
CA PRO A 27 9.32 10.14 4.29
C PRO A 27 8.03 9.38 3.94
N MET A 28 8.13 8.33 3.12
CA MET A 28 6.96 7.52 2.75
C MET A 28 6.41 6.73 3.95
N ILE A 29 7.24 6.36 4.93
CA ILE A 29 6.77 5.78 6.21
C ILE A 29 5.95 6.82 6.99
N ASP A 30 6.37 8.08 7.00
CA ASP A 30 5.60 9.16 7.62
C ASP A 30 4.23 9.34 6.96
N ASP A 31 4.18 9.30 5.62
CA ASP A 31 2.93 9.33 4.87
C ASP A 31 2.02 8.13 5.22
N VAL A 32 2.59 6.92 5.37
CA VAL A 32 1.84 5.72 5.75
C VAL A 32 1.21 5.88 7.13
N VAL A 33 1.98 6.34 8.13
CA VAL A 33 1.46 6.54 9.49
C VAL A 33 0.34 7.59 9.48
N PHE A 34 0.54 8.71 8.78
CA PHE A 34 -0.48 9.73 8.62
C PHE A 34 -1.76 9.16 7.98
N LEU A 35 -1.63 8.39 6.91
CA LEU A 35 -2.78 7.76 6.23
C LEU A 35 -3.49 6.75 7.13
N GLU A 36 -2.77 5.95 7.93
CA GLU A 36 -3.37 5.03 8.92
C GLU A 36 -4.25 5.80 9.92
N GLU A 37 -3.78 6.94 10.43
CA GLU A 37 -4.54 7.81 11.33
C GLU A 37 -5.78 8.41 10.64
N GLN A 38 -5.64 8.97 9.44
CA GLN A 38 -6.77 9.54 8.70
C GLN A 38 -7.84 8.49 8.39
N LEU A 39 -7.43 7.27 8.01
CA LEU A 39 -8.35 6.15 7.78
C LEU A 39 -9.07 5.74 9.05
N ALA A 40 -8.39 5.72 10.20
CA ALA A 40 -8.99 5.42 11.50
C ALA A 40 -10.02 6.49 11.92
N GLU A 41 -9.73 7.77 11.69
CA GLU A 41 -10.66 8.86 11.97
C GLU A 41 -11.89 8.81 11.07
N LEU A 42 -11.71 8.60 9.76
CA LEU A 42 -12.82 8.57 8.81
C LEU A 42 -13.80 7.43 9.10
N LYS A 43 -13.33 6.28 9.60
CA LYS A 43 -14.17 5.14 10.01
C LYS A 43 -15.21 5.48 11.09
N LYS A 44 -15.05 6.60 11.81
CA LYS A 44 -16.02 7.07 12.81
C LYS A 44 -17.29 7.67 12.18
N TYR A 45 -17.26 8.00 10.90
CA TYR A 45 -18.38 8.63 10.17
C TYR A 45 -19.11 7.61 9.29
N PRO A 46 -20.42 7.81 9.02
CA PRO A 46 -21.14 6.99 8.06
C PRO A 46 -20.61 7.24 6.64
N PHE A 47 -20.32 6.16 5.91
CA PHE A 47 -19.84 6.24 4.52
C PHE A 47 -20.95 6.31 3.48
N ILE A 48 -22.17 5.94 3.86
CA ILE A 48 -23.34 5.96 3.01
C ILE A 48 -24.44 6.77 3.68
N SER A 49 -25.03 7.69 2.93
CA SER A 49 -26.27 8.37 3.29
C SER A 49 -27.43 7.71 2.54
N ILE A 50 -28.49 7.39 3.29
CA ILE A 50 -29.72 6.78 2.77
C ILE A 50 -30.80 7.85 2.75
N ASN A 51 -31.49 8.01 1.61
CA ASN A 51 -32.60 8.95 1.51
C ASN A 51 -33.76 8.49 2.43
N PRO A 52 -34.23 9.32 3.38
CA PRO A 52 -35.31 8.93 4.29
C PRO A 52 -36.65 8.70 3.58
N ALA A 53 -36.90 9.38 2.44
CA ALA A 53 -38.12 9.22 1.66
C ALA A 53 -38.09 7.98 0.74
N ASN A 54 -36.89 7.53 0.34
CA ASN A 54 -36.72 6.34 -0.50
C ASN A 54 -35.42 5.59 -0.14
N LYS A 55 -35.56 4.53 0.65
CA LYS A 55 -34.42 3.74 1.15
C LYS A 55 -33.59 3.05 0.06
N ALA A 56 -34.12 2.88 -1.14
CA ALA A 56 -33.37 2.33 -2.28
C ALA A 56 -32.34 3.34 -2.84
N GLN A 57 -32.51 4.63 -2.58
CA GLN A 57 -31.58 5.67 -3.00
C GLN A 57 -30.50 5.87 -1.94
N GLN A 58 -29.26 5.58 -2.32
CA GLN A 58 -28.08 5.70 -1.46
C GLN A 58 -26.98 6.49 -2.16
N LYS A 59 -26.22 7.27 -1.41
CA LYS A 59 -25.09 8.04 -1.93
C LYS A 59 -23.90 7.96 -0.98
N ALA A 60 -22.69 7.94 -1.55
CA ALA A 60 -21.47 8.06 -0.78
C ALA A 60 -21.40 9.43 -0.08
N THR A 61 -21.10 9.43 1.21
CA THR A 61 -20.84 10.65 1.97
C THR A 61 -19.47 11.22 1.62
N ALA A 62 -19.18 12.46 2.05
CA ALA A 62 -17.85 13.03 1.91
C ALA A 62 -16.78 12.15 2.58
N ALA A 63 -17.06 11.68 3.81
CA ALA A 63 -16.18 10.76 4.52
C ALA A 63 -15.95 9.45 3.76
N GLY A 64 -17.01 8.87 3.18
CA GLY A 64 -16.88 7.64 2.37
C GLY A 64 -16.03 7.82 1.11
N LYS A 65 -16.14 8.98 0.45
CA LYS A 65 -15.30 9.30 -0.72
C LYS A 65 -13.83 9.49 -0.33
N GLN A 66 -13.58 10.29 0.70
CA GLN A 66 -12.22 10.56 1.18
C GLN A 66 -11.54 9.29 1.72
N TYR A 67 -12.28 8.43 2.41
CA TYR A 67 -11.78 7.15 2.89
C TYR A 67 -11.28 6.28 1.73
N LYS A 68 -12.04 6.22 0.63
CA LYS A 68 -11.65 5.46 -0.56
C LYS A 68 -10.35 5.99 -1.17
N GLU A 69 -10.19 7.31 -1.26
CA GLU A 69 -8.98 7.95 -1.82
C GLU A 69 -7.75 7.68 -0.95
N PHE A 70 -7.85 7.90 0.36
CA PHE A 70 -6.76 7.62 1.29
C PHE A 70 -6.42 6.13 1.37
N LEU A 71 -7.42 5.25 1.29
CA LEU A 71 -7.17 3.81 1.27
C LEU A 71 -6.40 3.41 0.01
N GLN A 72 -6.71 4.02 -1.13
CA GLN A 72 -5.97 3.77 -2.37
C GLN A 72 -4.52 4.26 -2.27
N GLN A 73 -4.30 5.45 -1.71
CA GLN A 73 -2.95 5.99 -1.49
C GLN A 73 -2.15 5.10 -0.53
N TYR A 74 -2.73 4.74 0.61
CA TYR A 74 -2.14 3.83 1.59
C TYR A 74 -1.73 2.50 0.93
N ASN A 75 -2.65 1.87 0.18
CA ASN A 75 -2.35 0.63 -0.52
C ASN A 75 -1.21 0.77 -1.54
N ASN A 76 -1.09 1.92 -2.19
CA ASN A 76 0.01 2.19 -3.13
C ASN A 76 1.35 2.33 -2.38
N CYS A 77 1.39 3.09 -1.29
CA CYS A 77 2.58 3.21 -0.43
C CYS A 77 3.02 1.84 0.08
N ILE A 78 2.09 1.02 0.60
CA ILE A 78 2.39 -0.34 1.08
C ILE A 78 2.96 -1.23 -0.04
N LYS A 79 2.41 -1.17 -1.26
CA LYS A 79 2.94 -1.95 -2.39
C LYS A 79 4.36 -1.55 -2.76
N ILE A 80 4.66 -0.25 -2.78
CA ILE A 80 6.00 0.25 -3.06
C ILE A 80 6.96 -0.21 -1.96
N LEU A 81 6.60 0.00 -0.70
CA LEU A 81 7.39 -0.44 0.45
C LEU A 81 7.68 -1.95 0.40
N LEU A 82 6.67 -2.79 0.15
CA LEU A 82 6.86 -4.23 0.03
C LEU A 82 7.75 -4.63 -1.16
N SER A 83 7.74 -3.88 -2.26
CA SER A 83 8.61 -4.16 -3.41
C SER A 83 10.10 -3.98 -3.07
N LEU A 84 10.41 -3.13 -2.08
CA LEU A 84 11.78 -2.89 -1.62
C LEU A 84 12.27 -3.95 -0.63
N VAL A 85 11.36 -4.62 0.10
CA VAL A 85 11.72 -5.71 1.02
C VAL A 85 11.87 -7.04 0.27
N ASN A 86 11.04 -7.26 -0.77
CA ASN A 86 11.00 -8.53 -1.50
C ASN A 86 11.98 -8.61 -2.69
N SER A 87 12.99 -7.73 -2.76
CA SER A 87 13.96 -7.72 -3.86
C SER A 87 14.78 -9.00 -3.97
N ASP A 88 14.84 -9.83 -2.92
CA ASP A 88 15.54 -11.13 -2.93
C ASP A 88 14.70 -12.31 -3.45
N ALA A 89 13.40 -12.14 -3.70
CA ALA A 89 12.56 -13.24 -4.23
C ALA A 89 12.57 -13.32 -5.78
N GLY A 90 13.33 -12.46 -6.45
CA GLY A 90 13.25 -12.20 -7.89
C GLY A 90 14.32 -12.85 -8.77
N ASP A 91 15.29 -13.56 -8.21
CA ASP A 91 16.40 -14.13 -8.99
C ASP A 91 16.09 -15.50 -9.63
N GLU A 92 14.92 -16.08 -9.36
CA GLU A 92 14.45 -17.23 -10.12
C GLU A 92 13.79 -16.79 -11.43
N GLU A 93 14.38 -17.20 -12.55
CA GLU A 93 13.84 -16.94 -13.87
C GLU A 93 12.45 -17.59 -14.02
N SER A 94 11.41 -16.76 -14.23
CA SER A 94 10.03 -17.24 -14.40
C SER A 94 9.94 -18.39 -15.42
N PRO A 95 9.15 -19.45 -15.16
CA PRO A 95 8.95 -20.55 -16.11
C PRO A 95 8.53 -20.09 -17.52
N LEU A 96 7.78 -18.99 -17.63
CA LEU A 96 7.39 -18.41 -18.90
C LEU A 96 8.59 -17.81 -19.67
N ARG A 97 9.52 -17.15 -18.97
CA ARG A 97 10.75 -16.61 -19.57
C ARG A 97 11.66 -17.74 -20.07
N LEU A 98 11.80 -18.82 -19.27
CA LEU A 98 12.54 -20.01 -19.68
C LEU A 98 11.94 -20.63 -20.96
N TYR A 99 10.62 -20.80 -20.99
CA TYR A 99 9.92 -21.34 -22.16
C TYR A 99 10.11 -20.48 -23.43
N MET A 100 10.02 -19.15 -23.30
CA MET A 100 10.22 -18.23 -24.44
C MET A 100 11.66 -18.29 -24.98
N LYS A 101 12.67 -18.41 -24.11
CA LYS A 101 14.08 -18.57 -24.53
C LYS A 101 14.29 -19.87 -25.32
N GLU A 102 13.68 -20.97 -24.89
CA GLU A 102 13.75 -22.25 -25.61
C GLU A 102 13.11 -22.17 -27.00
N LEU A 103 11.96 -21.51 -27.14
CA LEU A 103 11.33 -21.30 -28.45
C LEU A 103 12.20 -20.46 -29.40
N ILE A 104 12.88 -19.43 -28.89
CA ILE A 104 13.77 -18.59 -29.70
C ILE A 104 15.01 -19.38 -30.15
N LYS A 105 15.56 -20.25 -29.29
CA LYS A 105 16.71 -21.11 -29.64
C LYS A 105 16.35 -22.23 -30.62
N GLY A 106 15.13 -22.78 -30.55
CA GLY A 106 14.68 -23.87 -31.43
C GLY A 106 14.31 -23.44 -32.86
N ASN A 107 14.17 -22.13 -33.10
CA ASN A 107 13.85 -21.55 -34.41
C ASN A 107 15.06 -20.90 -35.12
N ALA A 108 16.28 -21.12 -34.62
CA ALA A 108 17.55 -20.61 -35.17
C ALA A 108 18.38 -21.72 -35.83
#